data_AF-A0A9P9DKN7-F1
#
_entry.id   AF-A0A9P9DKN7-F1
#
_cell.length_a   1.000
_cell.length_b   1.000
_cell.length_c   1.000
_cell.angle_alpha   90.00
_cell.angle_beta   90.00
_cell.angle_gamma   90.00
#
_symmetry.space_group_name_H-M   'P 1'
#
loop_
_entity.id
_entity.type
_entity.pdbx_description
1 polymer ?
#
loop_
_entity_poly.entity_id
_entity_poly.type
_entity_poly.pdbx_seq_one_letter_code
_entity_poly.pdbx_strand_id
1 'polypeptide(L)'
;YFIGTFLPILMASIFAIPWKILDLEVKSLEPFAQLARPSGRTAPHNLILHYNGFSGFLAAFTAPFTGHSAVALSTFLSYSSALLIPLATGSVGLTLQGECLQDWKKHCSAVLEAADPTIRATQGVLAAMACAVIVCMVLLRGRTFGVVSDPRSVLGIASLSLNPYLSAIVRRITLGPDGMFSAARAAAIFEDRTFQFGYITYATGEQEYGIIVANDFTENLAQILGPPPPALDVGTSKRSVVSGILMRVISFAIFVLGVLILILYYSLTYTDSGFERFMSSQKRFGPRFLFALFGVIVGFGWASIFNELATILPAWDMSRRPAKLEHSILMPLNPNPYVGIITYLARRHKLLALVSIVTVLSDFLPIMFANVPFSNAITWETHEICMWTSVGVLSFMLAVLALIAGILLCKFPHHHLPFTPTDFATLAAVLYLVCRSEDCLAQLQSLSVAREADIKKWIKALDSRYSIISIMG
;
A
#
# COMPACT_ATOMS: atom_id res chain seq x y z
N TYR A 1 18.24 -10.93 29.69
CA TYR A 1 17.64 -9.64 29.29
C TYR A 1 17.13 -9.68 27.85
N PHE A 2 17.99 -9.73 26.81
CA PHE A 2 17.59 -9.75 25.39
C PHE A 2 16.46 -10.75 25.05
N ILE A 3 16.60 -12.01 25.49
CA ILE A 3 15.62 -13.10 25.25
C ILE A 3 14.23 -12.76 25.81
N GLY A 4 14.16 -12.04 26.93
CA GLY A 4 12.91 -11.74 27.61
C GLY A 4 12.23 -10.45 27.18
N THR A 5 12.96 -9.49 26.61
CA THR A 5 12.42 -8.15 26.30
C THR A 5 12.43 -7.79 24.81
N PHE A 6 13.46 -8.18 24.06
CA PHE A 6 13.62 -7.80 22.64
C PHE A 6 13.21 -8.92 21.68
N LEU A 7 13.62 -10.16 21.99
CA LEU A 7 13.44 -11.29 21.09
C LEU A 7 11.98 -11.55 20.68
N PRO A 8 10.97 -11.53 21.58
CA PRO A 8 9.58 -11.81 21.21
C PRO A 8 9.03 -10.77 20.23
N ILE A 9 9.32 -9.49 20.47
CA ILE A 9 8.83 -8.38 19.65
C ILE A 9 9.57 -8.37 18.31
N LEU A 10 10.88 -8.63 18.31
CA LEU A 10 11.68 -8.76 17.08
C LEU A 10 11.15 -9.90 16.20
N MET A 11 10.87 -11.06 16.78
CA MET A 11 10.29 -12.18 16.06
C MET A 11 8.89 -11.85 15.51
N ALA A 12 8.04 -11.17 16.29
CA ALA A 12 6.73 -10.73 15.83
C ALA A 12 6.83 -9.71 14.67
N SER A 13 7.75 -8.74 14.74
CA SER A 13 7.99 -7.76 13.67
C SER A 13 8.47 -8.45 12.39
N ILE A 14 9.44 -9.37 12.49
CA ILE A 14 9.94 -10.13 11.31
C ILE A 14 8.81 -11.00 10.73
N PHE A 15 8.02 -11.64 11.59
CA PHE A 15 6.88 -12.46 11.17
C PHE A 15 5.79 -11.65 10.46
N ALA A 16 5.56 -10.38 10.82
CA ALA A 16 4.56 -9.53 10.20
C ALA A 16 4.92 -9.11 8.76
N ILE A 17 6.20 -9.02 8.41
CA ILE A 17 6.66 -8.53 7.10
C ILE A 17 6.12 -9.38 5.94
N PRO A 18 6.27 -10.73 5.92
CA PRO A 18 5.69 -11.56 4.86
C PRO A 18 4.17 -11.39 4.67
N TRP A 19 3.41 -11.23 5.75
CA TRP A 19 1.95 -11.04 5.67
C TRP A 19 1.58 -9.69 5.06
N LYS A 20 2.33 -8.63 5.38
CA LYS A 20 2.17 -7.33 4.71
C LYS A 20 2.51 -7.41 3.22
N ILE A 21 3.58 -8.12 2.86
CA ILE A 21 3.96 -8.37 1.46
C ILE A 21 2.85 -9.12 0.73
N LEU A 22 2.35 -10.21 1.31
CA LEU A 22 1.27 -11.02 0.75
C LEU A 22 0.02 -10.17 0.50
N ASP A 23 -0.39 -9.35 1.47
CA ASP A 23 -1.57 -8.50 1.36
C ASP A 23 -1.45 -7.47 0.22
N LEU A 24 -0.28 -6.84 0.07
CA LEU A 24 -0.02 -5.92 -1.04
C LEU A 24 -0.10 -6.63 -2.40
N GLU A 25 0.52 -7.82 -2.50
CA GLU A 25 0.51 -8.64 -3.71
C GLU A 25 -0.92 -9.05 -4.09
N VAL A 26 -1.68 -9.61 -3.16
CA VAL A 26 -3.08 -10.03 -3.38
C VAL A 26 -3.94 -8.86 -3.83
N LYS A 27 -3.85 -7.70 -3.17
CA LYS A 27 -4.60 -6.49 -3.56
C LYS A 27 -4.24 -5.99 -4.96
N SER A 28 -2.96 -6.09 -5.35
CA SER A 28 -2.50 -5.65 -6.67
C SER A 28 -2.94 -6.58 -7.81
N LEU A 29 -3.11 -7.87 -7.53
CA LEU A 29 -3.50 -8.89 -8.51
C LEU A 29 -5.02 -9.13 -8.59
N GLU A 30 -5.76 -8.72 -7.56
CA GLU A 30 -7.21 -8.95 -7.49
C GLU A 30 -7.98 -8.42 -8.72
N PRO A 31 -7.74 -7.20 -9.24
CA PRO A 31 -8.43 -6.71 -10.45
C PRO A 31 -8.27 -7.65 -11.65
N PHE A 32 -7.08 -8.20 -11.85
CA PHE A 32 -6.78 -9.13 -12.94
C PHE A 32 -7.40 -10.51 -12.71
N ALA A 33 -7.40 -10.99 -11.46
CA ALA A 33 -8.09 -12.22 -11.09
C ALA A 33 -9.61 -12.13 -11.25
N GLN A 34 -10.20 -10.92 -11.21
CA GLN A 34 -11.62 -10.70 -11.51
C GLN A 34 -11.87 -10.65 -13.02
N LEU A 35 -10.97 -10.09 -13.82
CA LEU A 35 -11.02 -10.12 -15.28
C LEU A 35 -10.86 -11.54 -15.85
N ALA A 36 -10.10 -12.40 -15.19
CA ALA A 36 -9.92 -13.79 -15.62
C ALA A 36 -11.13 -14.71 -15.37
N ARG A 37 -12.19 -14.22 -14.71
CA ARG A 37 -13.39 -15.02 -14.48
C ARG A 37 -14.19 -15.18 -15.79
N PRO A 38 -14.71 -16.38 -16.09
CA PRO A 38 -15.42 -16.66 -17.35
C PRO A 38 -16.76 -15.92 -17.48
N SER A 39 -17.33 -15.43 -16.37
CA SER A 39 -18.58 -14.65 -16.37
C SER A 39 -18.36 -13.15 -16.58
N GLY A 40 -17.10 -12.69 -16.63
CA GLY A 40 -16.75 -11.28 -16.50
C GLY A 40 -17.24 -10.64 -15.20
N ARG A 41 -16.87 -9.38 -14.98
CA ARG A 41 -17.41 -8.52 -13.92
C ARG A 41 -17.55 -7.08 -14.38
N THR A 42 -18.44 -6.33 -13.73
CA THR A 42 -18.64 -4.90 -13.97
C THR A 42 -17.40 -4.08 -13.58
N ALA A 43 -17.20 -2.93 -14.23
CA ALA A 43 -16.04 -2.05 -14.01
C ALA A 43 -15.72 -1.71 -12.54
N PRO A 44 -16.70 -1.48 -11.64
CA PRO A 44 -16.44 -1.22 -10.22
C PRO A 44 -15.74 -2.38 -9.48
N HIS A 45 -15.88 -3.62 -9.98
CA HIS A 45 -15.33 -4.82 -9.36
C HIS A 45 -14.01 -5.28 -10.01
N ASN A 46 -13.50 -4.55 -11.00
CA ASN A 46 -12.21 -4.84 -11.64
C ASN A 46 -11.46 -3.55 -12.01
N LEU A 47 -11.89 -2.82 -13.04
CA LEU A 47 -11.17 -1.69 -13.64
C LEU A 47 -11.01 -0.51 -12.67
N ILE A 48 -12.01 -0.26 -11.84
CA ILE A 48 -12.08 0.89 -10.91
C ILE A 48 -11.70 0.48 -9.48
N LEU A 49 -11.40 -0.80 -9.28
CA LEU A 49 -11.13 -1.36 -7.97
C LEU A 49 -9.80 -0.83 -7.41
N HIS A 50 -9.83 -0.32 -6.19
CA HIS A 50 -8.67 0.22 -5.49
C HIS A 50 -8.77 -0.05 -3.98
N TYR A 51 -7.66 -0.50 -3.39
CA TYR A 51 -7.59 -0.90 -1.99
C TYR A 51 -6.71 0.01 -1.10
N ASN A 52 -6.23 1.16 -1.58
CA ASN A 52 -5.41 2.03 -0.73
C ASN A 52 -6.24 2.97 0.15
N GLY A 53 -5.65 3.40 1.26
CA GLY A 53 -6.24 4.36 2.20
C GLY A 53 -7.32 3.78 3.14
N PHE A 54 -7.91 4.66 3.94
CA PHE A 54 -8.90 4.30 4.98
C PHE A 54 -10.22 3.77 4.40
N SER A 55 -10.62 4.21 3.20
CA SER A 55 -11.76 3.62 2.49
C SER A 55 -11.49 2.19 2.03
N GLY A 56 -10.24 1.89 1.62
CA GLY A 56 -9.78 0.54 1.30
C GLY A 56 -9.79 -0.41 2.51
N PHE A 57 -9.54 0.12 3.73
CA PHE A 57 -9.69 -0.62 4.98
C PHE A 57 -11.14 -1.08 5.18
N LEU A 58 -12.11 -0.16 5.13
CA LEU A 58 -13.53 -0.51 5.28
C LEU A 58 -14.02 -1.43 4.15
N ALA A 59 -13.56 -1.17 2.91
CA ALA A 59 -13.87 -2.01 1.75
C ALA A 59 -13.34 -3.44 1.89
N ALA A 60 -12.21 -3.64 2.58
CA ALA A 60 -11.67 -4.98 2.82
C ALA A 60 -12.47 -5.78 3.86
N PHE A 61 -13.20 -5.13 4.77
CA PHE A 61 -14.10 -5.81 5.71
C PHE A 61 -15.50 -6.08 5.12
N THR A 62 -15.93 -5.29 4.14
CA THR A 62 -17.16 -5.55 3.36
C THR A 62 -16.92 -6.44 2.14
N ALA A 63 -15.65 -6.64 1.75
CA ALA A 63 -15.20 -7.48 0.64
C ALA A 63 -15.65 -8.97 0.66
N PRO A 64 -15.82 -9.65 1.81
CA PRO A 64 -16.32 -11.03 1.83
C PRO A 64 -17.69 -11.15 1.15
N PHE A 65 -18.53 -10.14 1.29
CA PHE A 65 -19.90 -10.11 0.78
C PHE A 65 -19.98 -9.72 -0.71
N THR A 66 -18.91 -9.17 -1.29
CA THR A 66 -18.85 -8.75 -2.71
C THR A 66 -18.03 -9.69 -3.60
N GLY A 67 -17.61 -10.84 -3.06
CA GLY A 67 -16.88 -11.88 -3.78
C GLY A 67 -15.38 -11.61 -3.95
N HIS A 68 -14.80 -10.75 -3.08
CA HIS A 68 -13.36 -10.48 -2.96
C HIS A 68 -12.80 -11.12 -1.68
N SER A 69 -13.16 -12.38 -1.42
CA SER A 69 -12.81 -13.08 -0.17
C SER A 69 -11.30 -13.21 0.05
N ALA A 70 -10.51 -13.34 -1.01
CA ALA A 70 -9.05 -13.43 -0.89
C ALA A 70 -8.42 -12.15 -0.31
N VAL A 71 -8.91 -10.96 -0.72
CA VAL A 71 -8.41 -9.68 -0.20
C VAL A 71 -8.81 -9.48 1.26
N ALA A 72 -10.04 -9.83 1.62
CA ALA A 72 -10.49 -9.74 3.02
C ALA A 72 -9.66 -10.65 3.95
N LEU A 73 -9.28 -11.82 3.45
CA LEU A 73 -8.50 -12.79 4.22
C LEU A 73 -7.03 -12.38 4.34
N SER A 74 -6.44 -11.82 3.27
CA SER A 74 -5.08 -11.29 3.30
C SER A 74 -4.96 -10.07 4.22
N THR A 75 -5.95 -9.18 4.22
CA THR A 75 -5.97 -8.02 5.14
C THR A 75 -6.11 -8.48 6.58
N PHE A 76 -7.01 -9.43 6.85
CA PHE A 76 -7.16 -10.02 8.17
C PHE A 76 -5.86 -10.63 8.68
N LEU A 77 -5.13 -11.38 7.85
CA LEU A 77 -3.83 -11.95 8.17
C LEU A 77 -2.78 -10.85 8.46
N SER A 78 -2.71 -9.82 7.62
CA SER A 78 -1.79 -8.69 7.79
C SER A 78 -2.03 -7.95 9.11
N TYR A 79 -3.27 -7.58 9.42
CA TYR A 79 -3.60 -6.89 10.68
C TYR A 79 -3.42 -7.78 11.91
N SER A 80 -3.80 -9.06 11.83
CA SER A 80 -3.59 -10.02 12.93
C SER A 80 -2.10 -10.19 13.21
N SER A 81 -1.27 -10.28 12.18
CA SER A 81 0.19 -10.35 12.33
C SER A 81 0.77 -9.09 12.97
N ALA A 82 0.24 -7.92 12.64
CA ALA A 82 0.66 -6.66 13.25
C ALA A 82 0.21 -6.53 14.71
N LEU A 83 -0.94 -7.10 15.07
CA LEU A 83 -1.43 -7.16 16.45
C LEU A 83 -0.60 -8.09 17.35
N LEU A 84 0.08 -9.09 16.77
CA LEU A 84 1.00 -9.94 17.52
C LEU A 84 2.19 -9.14 18.10
N ILE A 85 2.58 -8.03 17.49
CA ILE A 85 3.70 -7.19 17.96
C ILE A 85 3.43 -6.60 19.35
N PRO A 86 2.34 -5.83 19.59
CA PRO A 86 2.03 -5.33 20.93
C PRO A 86 1.62 -6.46 21.89
N LEU A 87 1.03 -7.56 21.42
CA LEU A 87 0.77 -8.73 22.28
C LEU A 87 2.07 -9.39 22.77
N ALA A 88 3.12 -9.40 21.95
CA ALA A 88 4.42 -9.97 22.30
C ALA A 88 5.11 -9.20 23.44
N THR A 89 4.79 -7.92 23.67
CA THR A 89 5.33 -7.17 24.82
C THR A 89 4.81 -7.69 26.16
N GLY A 90 3.65 -8.35 26.15
CA GLY A 90 2.99 -8.87 27.33
C GLY A 90 3.09 -10.38 27.52
N SER A 91 3.57 -11.14 26.53
CA SER A 91 3.61 -12.60 26.57
C SER A 91 4.82 -13.15 27.32
N VAL A 92 6.00 -12.59 27.09
CA VAL A 92 7.26 -12.97 27.74
C VAL A 92 7.90 -11.72 28.31
N GLY A 93 8.25 -11.75 29.60
CA GLY A 93 8.89 -10.62 30.26
C GLY A 93 9.69 -11.05 31.49
N LEU A 94 10.64 -10.21 31.87
CA LEU A 94 11.38 -10.37 33.12
C LEU A 94 10.57 -9.74 34.26
N THR A 95 10.41 -10.47 35.36
CA THR A 95 10.01 -9.90 36.65
C THR A 95 11.07 -10.13 37.68
N LEU A 96 11.19 -9.15 38.58
CA LEU A 96 11.93 -9.30 39.81
C LEU A 96 11.00 -9.97 40.82
N GLN A 97 11.38 -11.16 41.26
CA GLN A 97 10.67 -11.89 42.31
C GLN A 97 11.52 -11.84 43.57
N GLY A 98 10.96 -11.30 44.67
CA GLY A 98 11.61 -11.21 45.97
C GLY A 98 11.21 -9.98 46.79
N GLU A 99 11.59 -9.95 48.07
CA GLU A 99 11.35 -8.85 49.02
C GLU A 99 12.17 -7.58 48.70
N CYS A 100 12.93 -7.58 47.59
CA CYS A 100 13.80 -6.48 47.19
C CYS A 100 13.04 -5.22 46.72
N LEU A 101 11.74 -5.36 46.43
CA LEU A 101 10.86 -4.22 46.16
C LEU A 101 10.63 -3.35 47.40
N GLN A 102 10.87 -3.90 48.60
CA GLN A 102 10.80 -3.17 49.87
C GLN A 102 12.19 -2.91 50.47
N ASP A 103 13.16 -3.82 50.28
CA ASP A 103 14.53 -3.69 50.80
C ASP A 103 15.62 -3.97 49.75
N TRP A 104 16.30 -2.92 49.29
CA TRP A 104 17.38 -2.97 48.28
C TRP A 104 18.63 -3.79 48.68
N LYS A 105 18.73 -4.23 49.94
CA LYS A 105 19.83 -5.06 50.47
C LYS A 105 19.62 -6.56 50.30
N LYS A 106 18.41 -7.02 49.93
CA LYS A 106 18.11 -8.45 49.73
C LYS A 106 18.39 -8.86 48.27
N HIS A 107 18.96 -10.05 48.10
CA HIS A 107 19.25 -10.61 46.77
C HIS A 107 17.95 -10.76 45.98
N CYS A 108 17.92 -10.21 44.77
CA CYS A 108 16.76 -10.30 43.88
C CYS A 108 17.06 -11.18 42.68
N SER A 109 16.19 -12.15 42.41
CA SER A 109 16.29 -13.01 41.23
C SER A 109 15.35 -12.50 40.14
N ALA A 110 15.89 -12.26 38.95
CA ALA A 110 15.09 -11.99 37.76
C ALA A 110 14.61 -13.32 37.19
N VAL A 111 13.30 -13.52 37.15
CA VAL A 111 12.66 -14.72 36.60
C VAL A 111 11.97 -14.35 35.29
N LEU A 112 12.08 -15.22 34.28
CA LEU A 112 11.21 -15.12 33.10
C LEU A 112 9.85 -15.65 33.50
N GLU A 113 8.85 -14.78 33.52
CA GLU A 113 7.49 -15.15 33.85
C GLU A 113 6.60 -14.81 32.65
N ALA A 114 5.83 -15.81 32.24
CA ALA A 114 4.94 -15.72 31.10
C ALA A 114 3.52 -15.43 31.62
N ALA A 115 2.84 -14.44 31.03
CA ALA A 115 1.50 -14.09 31.49
C ALA A 115 0.45 -14.96 30.78
N ASP A 116 -0.25 -15.80 31.55
CA ASP A 116 -1.29 -16.71 31.04
C ASP A 116 -2.33 -16.06 30.11
N PRO A 117 -2.90 -14.85 30.40
CA PRO A 117 -3.92 -14.28 29.53
C PRO A 117 -3.38 -13.81 28.16
N THR A 118 -2.18 -13.24 28.11
CA THR A 118 -1.58 -12.73 26.85
C THR A 118 -1.07 -13.87 25.98
N ILE A 119 -0.58 -14.95 26.58
CA ILE A 119 -0.22 -16.17 25.86
C ILE A 119 -1.47 -16.79 25.22
N ARG A 120 -2.56 -16.94 25.97
CA ARG A 120 -3.83 -17.47 25.43
C ARG A 120 -4.38 -16.59 24.30
N ALA A 121 -4.31 -15.27 24.45
CA ALA A 121 -4.69 -14.35 23.38
C ALA A 121 -3.79 -14.52 22.13
N THR A 122 -2.48 -14.61 22.33
CA THR A 122 -1.50 -14.83 21.24
C THR A 122 -1.75 -16.17 20.52
N GLN A 123 -2.00 -17.25 21.29
CA GLN A 123 -2.38 -18.55 20.75
C GLN A 123 -3.69 -18.48 19.96
N GLY A 124 -4.70 -17.76 20.47
CA GLY A 124 -5.96 -17.55 19.77
C GLY A 124 -5.80 -16.81 18.44
N VAL A 125 -5.00 -15.74 18.41
CA VAL A 125 -4.68 -15.00 17.19
C VAL A 125 -3.93 -15.88 16.18
N LEU A 126 -2.91 -16.63 16.64
CA LEU A 126 -2.17 -17.55 15.78
C LEU A 126 -3.04 -18.69 15.23
N ALA A 127 -3.95 -19.24 16.03
CA ALA A 127 -4.90 -20.25 15.59
C ALA A 127 -5.87 -19.68 14.54
N ALA A 128 -6.40 -18.47 14.75
CA ALA A 128 -7.24 -17.79 13.78
C ALA A 128 -6.48 -17.52 12.47
N MET A 129 -5.22 -17.10 12.55
CA MET A 129 -4.35 -16.94 11.38
C MET A 129 -4.12 -18.27 10.66
N ALA A 130 -3.85 -19.36 11.38
CA ALA A 130 -3.65 -20.68 10.77
C ALA A 130 -4.90 -21.14 9.99
N CYS A 131 -6.10 -21.00 10.58
CA CYS A 131 -7.36 -21.27 9.90
C CYS A 131 -7.53 -20.38 8.66
N ALA A 132 -7.27 -19.08 8.78
CA ALA A 132 -7.34 -18.14 7.66
C ALA A 132 -6.37 -18.50 6.53
N VAL A 133 -5.15 -18.95 6.83
CA VAL A 133 -4.17 -19.40 5.83
C VAL A 133 -4.68 -20.62 5.09
N ILE A 134 -5.24 -21.61 5.79
CA ILE A 134 -5.80 -22.82 5.16
C ILE A 134 -6.93 -22.43 4.20
N VAL A 135 -7.84 -21.55 4.63
CA VAL A 135 -8.92 -21.05 3.78
C VAL A 135 -8.36 -20.28 2.58
N CYS A 136 -7.34 -19.43 2.77
CA CYS A 136 -6.62 -18.74 1.70
C CYS A 136 -6.06 -19.74 0.67
N MET A 137 -5.36 -20.78 1.13
CA MET A 137 -4.78 -21.80 0.24
C MET A 137 -5.85 -22.51 -0.58
N VAL A 138 -6.98 -22.89 0.04
CA VAL A 138 -8.10 -23.54 -0.67
C VAL A 138 -8.69 -22.60 -1.72
N LEU A 139 -8.92 -21.33 -1.37
CA LEU A 139 -9.48 -20.34 -2.30
C LEU A 139 -8.53 -20.01 -3.46
N LEU A 140 -7.22 -19.94 -3.20
CA LEU A 140 -6.23 -19.59 -4.21
C LEU A 140 -5.91 -20.75 -5.16
N ARG A 141 -6.05 -22.01 -4.72
CA ARG A 141 -5.73 -23.20 -5.54
C ARG A 141 -6.52 -23.27 -6.85
N GLY A 142 -7.74 -22.74 -6.87
CA GLY A 142 -8.59 -22.71 -8.06
C GLY A 142 -8.55 -21.39 -8.84
N ARG A 143 -7.78 -20.38 -8.40
CA ARG A 143 -7.74 -19.07 -9.09
C ARG A 143 -6.72 -19.07 -10.21
N THR A 144 -7.21 -18.79 -11.41
CA THR A 144 -6.39 -18.45 -12.58
C THR A 144 -6.34 -16.94 -12.72
N PHE A 145 -5.14 -16.37 -12.88
CA PHE A 145 -4.97 -14.94 -13.14
C PHE A 145 -5.14 -14.57 -14.62
N GLY A 146 -5.15 -15.57 -15.51
CA GLY A 146 -5.39 -15.36 -16.93
C GLY A 146 -4.30 -14.54 -17.65
N VAL A 147 -3.12 -14.34 -17.07
CA VAL A 147 -2.04 -13.58 -17.74
C VAL A 147 -0.72 -14.34 -17.60
N VAL A 148 0.10 -14.31 -18.65
CA VAL A 148 1.39 -15.02 -18.74
C VAL A 148 2.54 -14.24 -18.07
N SER A 149 2.49 -12.91 -18.14
CA SER A 149 3.48 -11.98 -17.59
C SER A 149 2.88 -11.13 -16.48
N ASP A 150 3.73 -10.48 -15.66
CA ASP A 150 3.25 -9.61 -14.57
C ASP A 150 2.49 -8.39 -15.13
N PRO A 151 1.15 -8.30 -14.94
CA PRO A 151 0.34 -7.25 -15.55
C PRO A 151 0.41 -5.94 -14.77
N ARG A 152 1.13 -5.87 -13.64
CA ARG A 152 1.11 -4.72 -12.73
C ARG A 152 1.85 -3.49 -13.28
N SER A 153 2.57 -3.61 -14.38
CA SER A 153 3.24 -2.47 -15.03
C SER A 153 2.29 -1.77 -16.00
N VAL A 154 2.51 -0.47 -16.25
CA VAL A 154 1.78 0.27 -17.30
C VAL A 154 1.91 -0.45 -18.64
N LEU A 155 3.06 -1.08 -18.88
CA LEU A 155 3.36 -1.83 -20.09
C LEU A 155 2.52 -3.10 -20.21
N GLY A 156 2.42 -3.84 -19.10
CA GLY A 156 1.59 -5.04 -19.03
C GLY A 156 0.12 -4.70 -19.29
N ILE A 157 -0.38 -3.64 -18.65
CA ILE A 157 -1.74 -3.12 -18.89
C ILE A 157 -1.91 -2.71 -20.36
N ALA A 158 -0.90 -2.04 -20.93
CA ALA A 158 -0.96 -1.58 -22.31
C ALA A 158 -1.02 -2.73 -23.33
N SER A 159 -0.23 -3.78 -23.11
CA SER A 159 -0.25 -4.99 -23.94
C SER A 159 -1.59 -5.73 -23.89
N LEU A 160 -2.36 -5.58 -22.80
CA LEU A 160 -3.69 -6.16 -22.63
C LEU A 160 -4.81 -5.25 -23.16
N SER A 161 -4.50 -4.03 -23.59
CA SER A 161 -5.48 -3.02 -24.04
C SER A 161 -5.52 -2.80 -25.56
N LEU A 162 -4.91 -3.69 -26.33
CA LEU A 162 -4.84 -3.62 -27.81
C LEU A 162 -6.21 -3.70 -28.51
N ASN A 163 -7.26 -4.02 -27.77
CA ASN A 163 -8.61 -4.09 -28.28
C ASN A 163 -9.11 -2.71 -28.78
N PRO A 164 -9.45 -2.55 -30.07
CA PRO A 164 -9.96 -1.30 -30.61
C PRO A 164 -11.32 -0.89 -29.99
N TYR A 165 -12.16 -1.86 -29.65
CA TYR A 165 -13.45 -1.61 -28.99
C TYR A 165 -13.27 -1.05 -27.58
N LEU A 166 -12.38 -1.67 -26.80
CA LEU A 166 -12.04 -1.19 -25.46
C LEU A 166 -11.48 0.23 -25.54
N SER A 167 -10.55 0.47 -26.47
CA SER A 167 -9.94 1.78 -26.67
C SER A 167 -10.98 2.84 -27.05
N ALA A 168 -11.94 2.51 -27.92
CA ALA A 168 -13.03 3.42 -28.28
C ALA A 168 -13.92 3.78 -27.08
N ILE A 169 -14.27 2.82 -26.23
CA ILE A 169 -15.09 3.07 -25.03
C ILE A 169 -14.30 3.92 -24.02
N VAL A 170 -13.05 3.56 -23.75
CA VAL A 170 -12.20 4.27 -22.77
C VAL A 170 -11.94 5.72 -23.20
N ARG A 171 -11.80 5.99 -24.51
CA ARG A 171 -11.64 7.36 -25.04
C ARG A 171 -12.84 8.27 -24.78
N ARG A 172 -14.03 7.71 -24.56
CA ARG A 172 -15.25 8.47 -24.21
C ARG A 172 -15.24 9.00 -22.80
N ILE A 173 -14.34 8.52 -21.94
CA ILE A 173 -14.22 9.06 -20.59
C ILE A 173 -13.83 10.53 -20.71
N THR A 174 -14.77 11.38 -20.29
CA THR A 174 -14.59 12.82 -20.24
C THR A 174 -13.93 13.20 -18.92
N LEU A 175 -12.98 14.14 -19.00
CA LEU A 175 -12.38 14.72 -17.81
C LEU A 175 -13.42 15.55 -17.05
N GLY A 176 -13.16 15.72 -15.76
CA GLY A 176 -13.77 16.73 -14.90
C GLY A 176 -13.82 18.11 -15.55
N PRO A 177 -14.79 18.97 -15.20
CA PRO A 177 -14.65 20.42 -15.46
C PRO A 177 -13.37 20.98 -14.84
N ASP A 178 -12.83 20.32 -13.81
CA ASP A 178 -11.54 20.60 -13.18
C ASP A 178 -10.32 20.03 -13.95
N GLY A 179 -10.53 19.40 -15.11
CA GLY A 179 -9.48 18.75 -15.89
C GLY A 179 -8.99 17.41 -15.32
N MET A 180 -9.67 16.86 -14.31
CA MET A 180 -9.25 15.63 -13.60
C MET A 180 -10.09 14.40 -14.00
N PHE A 181 -9.44 13.26 -14.12
CA PHE A 181 -10.08 11.95 -14.22
C PHE A 181 -10.74 11.59 -12.89
N SER A 182 -11.93 10.99 -12.96
CA SER A 182 -12.66 10.51 -11.78
C SER A 182 -13.17 9.10 -12.01
N ALA A 183 -12.88 8.21 -11.05
CA ALA A 183 -13.40 6.85 -11.01
C ALA A 183 -14.93 6.77 -11.14
N ALA A 184 -15.68 7.72 -10.55
CA ALA A 184 -17.14 7.73 -10.61
C ALA A 184 -17.68 7.98 -12.03
N ARG A 185 -17.02 8.85 -12.80
CA ARG A 185 -17.39 9.13 -14.20
C ARG A 185 -17.06 7.95 -15.11
N ALA A 186 -15.91 7.31 -14.87
CA ALA A 186 -15.57 6.07 -15.54
C ALA A 186 -16.62 4.99 -15.23
N ALA A 187 -17.05 4.85 -13.97
CA ALA A 187 -18.08 3.89 -13.56
C ALA A 187 -19.40 4.09 -14.31
N ALA A 188 -19.86 5.34 -14.47
CA ALA A 188 -21.09 5.66 -15.20
C ALA A 188 -21.04 5.26 -16.68
N ILE A 189 -19.88 5.41 -17.34
CA ILE A 189 -19.70 5.02 -18.75
C ILE A 189 -19.66 3.49 -18.90
N PHE A 190 -19.24 2.80 -17.85
CA PHE A 190 -19.08 1.35 -17.82
C PHE A 190 -20.25 0.59 -17.18
N GLU A 191 -21.30 1.27 -16.73
CA GLU A 191 -22.32 0.74 -15.82
C GLU A 191 -23.00 -0.54 -16.33
N ASP A 192 -23.27 -0.62 -17.64
CA ASP A 192 -23.94 -1.77 -18.28
C ASP A 192 -22.97 -2.82 -18.84
N ARG A 193 -21.65 -2.60 -18.71
CA ARG A 193 -20.63 -3.39 -19.41
C ARG A 193 -19.85 -4.29 -18.47
N THR A 194 -19.70 -5.54 -18.87
CA THR A 194 -18.88 -6.55 -18.20
C THR A 194 -17.55 -6.69 -18.92
N PHE A 195 -16.46 -6.67 -18.15
CA PHE A 195 -15.11 -6.83 -18.68
C PHE A 195 -14.55 -8.19 -18.26
N GLN A 196 -13.87 -8.84 -19.20
CA GLN A 196 -13.19 -10.12 -18.97
C GLN A 196 -11.95 -10.22 -19.86
N PHE A 197 -11.11 -11.21 -19.62
CA PHE A 197 -10.04 -11.56 -20.55
C PHE A 197 -10.55 -12.47 -21.66
N GLY A 198 -10.00 -12.31 -22.86
CA GLY A 198 -10.28 -13.18 -23.99
C GLY A 198 -9.39 -12.92 -25.20
N TYR A 199 -9.57 -13.75 -26.22
CA TYR A 199 -8.90 -13.62 -27.50
C TYR A 199 -9.75 -12.80 -28.47
N ILE A 200 -9.07 -11.94 -29.22
CA ILE A 200 -9.65 -11.10 -30.27
C ILE A 200 -9.03 -11.54 -31.58
N THR A 201 -9.87 -11.97 -32.52
CA THR A 201 -9.48 -12.22 -33.91
C THR A 201 -9.68 -10.96 -34.73
N TYR A 202 -8.59 -10.42 -35.29
CA TYR A 202 -8.65 -9.33 -36.24
C TYR A 202 -9.11 -9.84 -37.62
N ALA A 203 -9.62 -8.93 -38.45
CA ALA A 203 -10.00 -9.25 -39.84
C ALA A 203 -8.80 -9.77 -40.67
N THR A 204 -7.57 -9.49 -40.24
CA THR A 204 -6.31 -9.98 -40.80
C THR A 204 -6.02 -11.44 -40.44
N GLY A 205 -6.80 -12.06 -39.55
CA GLY A 205 -6.60 -13.44 -39.07
C GLY A 205 -5.66 -13.55 -37.85
N GLU A 206 -5.03 -12.46 -37.44
CA GLU A 206 -4.20 -12.42 -36.23
C GLU A 206 -5.06 -12.50 -34.96
N GLN A 207 -4.56 -13.21 -33.94
CA GLN A 207 -5.20 -13.32 -32.63
C GLN A 207 -4.39 -12.59 -31.58
N GLU A 208 -5.04 -11.70 -30.83
CA GLU A 208 -4.42 -11.07 -29.67
C GLU A 208 -5.22 -11.34 -28.40
N TYR A 209 -4.50 -11.45 -27.29
CA TYR A 209 -5.10 -11.66 -25.98
C TYR A 209 -5.22 -10.33 -25.23
N GLY A 210 -6.35 -10.07 -24.61
CA GLY A 210 -6.53 -8.81 -23.89
C GLY A 210 -7.85 -8.70 -23.17
N ILE A 211 -8.13 -7.49 -22.71
CA ILE A 211 -9.40 -7.15 -22.06
C ILE A 211 -10.47 -6.98 -23.14
N ILE A 212 -11.52 -7.78 -23.04
CA ILE A 212 -12.70 -7.75 -23.90
C ILE A 212 -13.93 -7.33 -23.11
N VAL A 213 -14.91 -6.79 -23.83
CA VAL A 213 -16.22 -6.43 -23.27
C VAL A 213 -17.19 -7.55 -23.62
N ALA A 214 -17.70 -8.27 -22.62
CA ALA A 214 -18.39 -9.54 -22.83
C ALA A 214 -19.81 -9.38 -23.42
N ASN A 215 -20.48 -8.24 -23.17
CA ASN A 215 -21.87 -8.01 -23.57
C ASN A 215 -22.06 -7.44 -24.99
N ASP A 216 -20.99 -7.12 -25.74
CA ASP A 216 -21.10 -6.25 -26.93
C ASP A 216 -20.78 -6.90 -28.28
N PHE A 217 -20.66 -8.24 -28.37
CA PHE A 217 -20.41 -8.90 -29.67
C PHE A 217 -21.51 -8.68 -30.73
N THR A 218 -22.63 -8.05 -30.36
CA THR A 218 -23.79 -7.77 -31.23
C THR A 218 -24.04 -6.29 -31.56
N GLU A 219 -23.34 -5.33 -30.95
CA GLU A 219 -23.53 -3.91 -31.28
C GLU A 219 -22.52 -3.45 -32.34
N ASN A 220 -23.03 -2.87 -33.43
CA ASN A 220 -22.20 -2.25 -34.46
C ASN A 220 -21.33 -1.14 -33.86
N LEU A 221 -20.06 -1.07 -34.25
CA LEU A 221 -19.11 0.01 -33.87
C LEU A 221 -19.70 1.42 -34.14
N ALA A 222 -20.64 1.54 -35.09
CA ALA A 222 -21.36 2.77 -35.41
C ALA A 222 -22.39 3.20 -34.33
N GLN A 223 -22.93 2.28 -33.53
CA GLN A 223 -23.99 2.51 -32.56
C GLN A 223 -23.44 2.97 -31.20
N ILE A 224 -22.52 2.19 -30.59
CA ILE A 224 -21.09 2.52 -30.65
C ILE A 224 -20.76 4.01 -30.60
N LEU A 225 -20.26 4.51 -31.73
CA LEU A 225 -19.83 5.87 -32.05
C LEU A 225 -20.90 6.98 -31.98
N GLY A 226 -22.12 6.69 -31.50
CA GLY A 226 -23.15 7.70 -31.24
C GLY A 226 -22.66 8.84 -30.29
N PRO A 227 -23.34 10.00 -30.28
CA PRO A 227 -22.92 11.15 -29.49
C PRO A 227 -22.70 10.77 -28.01
N PRO A 228 -21.65 11.27 -27.36
CA PRO A 228 -21.36 10.93 -25.98
C PRO A 228 -22.56 11.31 -25.10
N PRO A 229 -22.89 10.51 -24.07
CA PRO A 229 -23.93 10.88 -23.12
C PRO A 229 -23.61 12.26 -22.51
N PRO A 230 -24.63 13.07 -22.20
CA PRO A 230 -24.43 14.40 -21.62
C PRO A 230 -23.57 14.28 -20.36
N ALA A 231 -22.58 15.16 -20.25
CA ALA A 231 -21.67 15.17 -19.10
C ALA A 231 -22.50 15.27 -17.82
N LEU A 232 -22.40 14.26 -16.97
CA LEU A 232 -23.03 14.28 -15.65
C LEU A 232 -22.36 15.38 -14.82
N ASP A 233 -23.14 16.40 -14.47
CA ASP A 233 -22.77 17.47 -13.54
C ASP A 233 -22.70 16.92 -12.11
N VAL A 234 -21.69 16.08 -11.86
CA VAL A 234 -21.31 15.70 -10.51
C VAL A 234 -20.69 16.94 -9.86
N GLY A 235 -21.36 17.45 -8.82
CA GLY A 235 -21.02 18.69 -8.13
C GLY A 235 -19.52 18.91 -7.93
N THR A 236 -19.08 20.10 -8.32
CA THR A 236 -17.70 20.55 -8.33
C THR A 236 -17.17 20.72 -6.90
N SER A 237 -16.43 19.73 -6.41
CA SER A 237 -15.53 19.97 -5.28
C SER A 237 -14.21 20.48 -5.82
N LYS A 238 -14.05 21.81 -5.81
CA LYS A 238 -12.81 22.57 -6.06
C LYS A 238 -11.67 22.27 -5.04
N ARG A 239 -11.60 21.06 -4.49
CA ARG A 239 -10.48 20.65 -3.63
C ARG A 239 -9.33 20.21 -4.51
N SER A 240 -8.31 21.07 -4.61
CA SER A 240 -6.99 20.71 -5.11
C SER A 240 -6.56 19.40 -4.45
N VAL A 241 -6.32 18.36 -5.24
CA VAL A 241 -6.00 17.01 -4.78
C VAL A 241 -4.66 16.96 -4.05
N VAL A 242 -3.77 17.91 -4.35
CA VAL A 242 -2.55 18.17 -3.57
C VAL A 242 -2.92 18.46 -2.10
N SER A 243 -4.05 19.11 -1.84
CA SER A 243 -4.58 19.31 -0.48
C SER A 243 -4.96 17.98 0.19
N GLY A 244 -5.48 16.99 -0.53
CA GLY A 244 -5.86 15.69 0.05
C GLY A 244 -4.67 14.89 0.58
N ILE A 245 -3.62 14.73 -0.23
CA ILE A 245 -2.38 14.05 0.17
C ILE A 245 -1.67 14.85 1.26
N LEU A 246 -1.56 16.17 1.06
CA LEU A 246 -0.92 17.06 2.01
C LEU A 246 -1.63 17.00 3.37
N MET A 247 -2.95 16.95 3.41
CA MET A 247 -3.72 16.76 4.64
C MET A 247 -3.42 15.42 5.31
N ARG A 248 -3.28 14.32 4.54
CA ARG A 248 -2.89 13.01 5.10
C ARG A 248 -1.48 13.06 5.68
N VAL A 249 -0.51 13.60 4.93
CA VAL A 249 0.89 13.77 5.37
C VAL A 249 0.97 14.66 6.62
N ILE A 250 0.25 15.78 6.65
CA ILE A 250 0.18 16.67 7.82
C ILE A 250 -0.47 15.95 9.01
N SER A 251 -1.59 15.26 8.80
CA SER A 251 -2.25 14.53 9.89
C SER A 251 -1.35 13.44 10.49
N PHE A 252 -0.61 12.73 9.65
CA PHE A 252 0.37 11.76 10.08
C PHE A 252 1.56 12.41 10.79
N ALA A 253 2.06 13.54 10.29
CA ALA A 253 3.13 14.30 10.94
C ALA A 253 2.71 14.81 12.34
N ILE A 254 1.46 15.28 12.50
CA ILE A 254 0.91 15.68 13.81
C ILE A 254 0.87 14.48 14.76
N PHE A 255 0.47 13.30 14.28
CA PHE A 255 0.47 12.09 15.09
C PHE A 255 1.88 11.70 15.55
N VAL A 256 2.85 11.66 14.62
CA VAL A 256 4.26 11.35 14.92
C VAL A 256 4.87 12.39 15.88
N LEU A 257 4.54 13.68 15.68
CA LEU A 257 4.95 14.76 16.58
C LEU A 257 4.33 14.61 17.97
N GLY A 258 3.06 14.22 18.06
CA GLY A 258 2.39 13.95 19.32
C GLY A 258 3.05 12.81 20.11
N VAL A 259 3.42 11.71 19.43
CA VAL A 259 4.16 10.60 20.06
C VAL A 259 5.56 11.06 20.49
N LEU A 260 6.26 11.85 19.68
CA LEU A 260 7.56 12.41 20.03
C LEU A 260 7.49 13.32 21.27
N ILE A 261 6.53 14.24 21.32
CA ILE A 261 6.30 15.13 22.47
C ILE A 261 5.99 14.30 23.72
N LEU A 262 5.18 13.25 23.60
CA LEU A 262 4.82 12.38 24.72
C LEU A 262 6.06 11.64 25.27
N ILE A 263 6.94 11.13 24.41
CA ILE A 263 8.20 10.50 24.83
C ILE A 263 9.14 11.52 25.48
N LEU A 264 9.28 12.71 24.90
CA LEU A 264 10.12 13.77 25.46
C LEU A 264 9.60 14.27 26.80
N TYR A 265 8.28 14.44 26.93
CA TYR A 265 7.63 14.81 28.18
C TYR A 265 7.97 13.82 29.30
N TYR A 266 7.84 12.52 29.02
CA TYR A 266 8.23 11.45 29.94
C TYR A 266 9.71 11.51 30.33
N SER A 267 10.61 11.78 29.37
CA SER A 267 12.06 11.82 29.63
C SER A 267 12.54 13.05 30.42
N LEU A 268 11.87 14.19 30.23
CA LEU A 268 12.32 15.48 30.78
C LEU A 268 11.58 15.85 32.08
N THR A 269 10.39 15.29 32.30
CA THR A 269 9.49 15.71 33.38
C THR A 269 9.45 14.66 34.49
N TYR A 270 10.31 14.82 35.50
CA TYR A 270 10.33 13.97 36.69
C TYR A 270 9.25 14.35 37.73
N THR A 271 8.00 14.52 37.30
CA THR A 271 6.88 14.91 38.19
C THR A 271 6.04 13.70 38.58
N ASP A 272 5.57 13.60 39.84
CA ASP A 272 4.69 12.50 40.27
C ASP A 272 3.22 12.74 39.85
N SER A 273 2.98 12.76 38.53
CA SER A 273 1.65 12.89 37.95
C SER A 273 0.98 11.53 37.75
N GLY A 274 -0.36 11.50 37.61
CA GLY A 274 -1.09 10.27 37.31
C GLY A 274 -0.63 9.58 36.01
N PHE A 275 -0.12 10.36 35.05
CA PHE A 275 0.48 9.85 33.82
C PHE A 275 1.81 9.13 34.09
N GLU A 276 2.70 9.72 34.90
CA GLU A 276 3.97 9.08 35.27
C GLU A 276 3.75 7.80 36.06
N ARG A 277 2.75 7.76 36.94
CA ARG A 277 2.33 6.54 37.65
C ARG A 277 1.78 5.46 36.71
N PHE A 278 1.09 5.84 35.64
CA PHE A 278 0.64 4.90 34.62
C PHE A 278 1.82 4.37 33.79
N MET A 279 2.74 5.25 33.38
CA MET A 279 3.93 4.92 32.60
C MET A 279 4.91 4.02 33.36
N SER A 280 5.12 4.29 34.64
CA SER A 280 5.93 3.49 35.56
C SER A 280 5.19 2.29 36.16
N SER A 281 3.93 2.07 35.79
CA SER A 281 3.15 0.98 36.35
C SER A 281 3.80 -0.37 36.05
N GLN A 282 4.02 -1.17 37.09
CA GLN A 282 4.69 -2.47 36.98
C GLN A 282 3.88 -3.53 36.21
N LYS A 283 2.63 -3.23 35.82
CA LYS A 283 1.78 -4.15 35.07
C LYS A 283 2.25 -4.22 33.61
N ARG A 284 2.82 -5.36 33.22
CA ARG A 284 3.45 -5.63 31.90
C ARG A 284 2.62 -5.23 30.68
N PHE A 285 1.29 -5.26 30.77
CA PHE A 285 0.40 -5.09 29.63
C PHE A 285 0.01 -3.64 29.32
N GLY A 286 0.00 -2.71 30.27
CA GLY A 286 -0.62 -1.38 30.05
C GLY A 286 0.19 -0.47 29.10
N PRO A 287 1.22 0.21 29.62
CA PRO A 287 1.96 1.21 28.86
C PRO A 287 2.80 0.60 27.72
N ARG A 288 3.40 -0.59 27.91
CA ARG A 288 4.23 -1.24 26.88
C ARG A 288 3.44 -1.66 25.64
N PHE A 289 2.24 -2.22 25.83
CA PHE A 289 1.33 -2.57 24.74
C PHE A 289 0.93 -1.32 23.95
N LEU A 290 0.53 -0.26 24.67
CA LEU A 290 0.08 0.99 24.06
C LEU A 290 1.19 1.65 23.23
N PHE A 291 2.42 1.67 23.74
CA PHE A 291 3.56 2.21 23.00
C PHE A 291 3.94 1.32 21.81
N ALA A 292 3.98 0.00 21.96
CA ALA A 292 4.20 -0.90 20.82
C ALA A 292 3.10 -0.73 19.75
N LEU A 293 1.84 -0.51 20.16
CA LEU A 293 0.73 -0.23 19.27
C LEU A 293 0.93 1.10 18.51
N PHE A 294 1.41 2.16 19.17
CA PHE A 294 1.79 3.40 18.46
C PHE A 294 2.85 3.14 17.40
N GLY A 295 3.86 2.31 17.70
CA GLY A 295 4.87 1.92 16.72
C GLY A 295 4.26 1.22 15.50
N VAL A 296 3.29 0.32 15.73
CA VAL A 296 2.58 -0.38 14.65
C VAL A 296 1.76 0.60 13.80
N ILE A 297 1.07 1.55 14.42
CA ILE A 297 0.32 2.60 13.72
C ILE A 297 1.26 3.47 12.87
N VAL A 298 2.43 3.83 13.40
CA VAL A 298 3.46 4.55 12.63
C VAL A 298 3.92 3.72 11.43
N GLY A 299 4.11 2.41 11.59
CA GLY A 299 4.43 1.48 10.50
C GLY A 299 3.39 1.49 9.38
N PHE A 300 2.10 1.34 9.71
CA PHE A 300 1.01 1.41 8.73
C PHE A 300 0.89 2.78 8.06
N GLY A 301 1.11 3.87 8.80
CA GLY A 301 1.11 5.23 8.24
C GLY A 301 2.20 5.41 7.18
N TRP A 302 3.43 4.93 7.45
CA TRP A 302 4.52 4.94 6.47
C TRP A 302 4.22 4.07 5.25
N ALA A 303 3.68 2.87 5.44
CA ALA A 303 3.28 2.01 4.32
C ALA A 303 2.19 2.68 3.44
N SER A 304 1.24 3.39 4.04
CA SER A 304 0.22 4.15 3.31
C SER A 304 0.83 5.29 2.49
N ILE A 305 1.72 6.09 3.08
CA ILE A 305 2.41 7.18 2.39
C ILE A 305 3.29 6.64 1.26
N PHE A 306 3.98 5.53 1.49
CA PHE A 306 4.79 4.88 0.48
C PHE A 306 3.94 4.46 -0.73
N ASN A 307 2.81 3.77 -0.51
CA ASN A 307 1.93 3.34 -1.61
C ASN A 307 1.37 4.52 -2.41
N GLU A 308 1.00 5.62 -1.75
CA GLU A 308 0.55 6.83 -2.43
C GLU A 308 1.67 7.51 -3.23
N LEU A 309 2.87 7.61 -2.68
CA LEU A 309 4.01 8.20 -3.41
C LEU A 309 4.48 7.32 -4.56
N ALA A 310 4.44 6.00 -4.37
CA ALA A 310 4.87 5.03 -5.37
C ALA A 310 4.02 5.06 -6.65
N THR A 311 2.73 5.38 -6.54
CA THR A 311 1.84 5.50 -7.71
C THR A 311 2.06 6.84 -8.44
N ILE A 312 2.29 7.93 -7.70
CA ILE A 312 2.38 9.28 -8.26
C ILE A 312 3.76 9.58 -8.86
N LEU A 313 4.83 9.19 -8.18
CA LEU A 313 6.20 9.63 -8.53
C LEU A 313 6.59 9.25 -9.97
N PRO A 314 6.36 8.00 -10.44
CA PRO A 314 6.67 7.65 -11.82
C PRO A 314 5.82 8.44 -12.83
N ALA A 315 4.53 8.64 -12.53
CA ALA A 315 3.63 9.42 -13.38
C ALA A 315 4.08 10.89 -13.49
N TRP A 316 4.55 11.45 -12.39
CA TRP A 316 5.07 12.81 -12.31
C TRP A 316 6.45 12.97 -12.97
N ASP A 317 7.34 11.99 -12.82
CA ASP A 317 8.62 11.99 -13.54
C ASP A 317 8.37 11.92 -15.06
N MET A 318 7.42 11.08 -15.52
CA MET A 318 7.01 10.98 -16.92
C MET A 318 6.35 12.25 -17.47
N SER A 319 5.65 13.03 -16.64
CA SER A 319 5.03 14.27 -17.12
C SER A 319 6.04 15.41 -17.27
N ARG A 320 7.16 15.36 -16.55
CA ARG A 320 8.20 16.40 -16.60
C ARG A 320 9.22 16.18 -17.69
N ARG A 321 9.63 14.93 -17.94
CA ARG A 321 10.69 14.61 -18.88
C ARG A 321 10.41 13.27 -19.56
N PRO A 322 10.75 13.14 -20.86
CA PRO A 322 10.76 11.83 -21.51
C PRO A 322 11.71 10.89 -20.77
N ALA A 323 11.13 9.86 -20.16
CA ALA A 323 11.83 8.90 -19.33
C ALA A 323 12.09 7.60 -20.10
N LYS A 324 13.25 6.99 -19.85
CA LYS A 324 13.61 5.69 -20.43
C LYS A 324 12.74 4.58 -19.81
N LEU A 325 12.50 3.53 -20.60
CA LEU A 325 11.64 2.38 -20.28
C LEU A 325 11.73 1.87 -18.83
N GLU A 326 12.95 1.65 -18.34
CA GLU A 326 13.22 1.04 -17.02
C GLU A 326 12.77 1.92 -15.84
N HIS A 327 12.56 3.23 -16.07
CA HIS A 327 12.20 4.23 -15.07
C HIS A 327 10.77 4.76 -15.21
N SER A 328 10.02 4.27 -16.21
CA SER A 328 8.70 4.80 -16.57
C SER A 328 7.65 3.69 -16.62
N ILE A 329 7.45 3.11 -17.81
CA ILE A 329 6.32 2.24 -18.12
C ILE A 329 6.49 0.84 -17.49
N LEU A 330 7.73 0.40 -17.27
CA LEU A 330 8.02 -0.91 -16.68
C LEU A 330 7.91 -0.93 -15.15
N MET A 331 7.66 0.22 -14.52
CA MET A 331 7.51 0.27 -13.07
C MET A 331 6.16 -0.33 -12.67
N PRO A 332 6.13 -1.29 -11.73
CA PRO A 332 4.86 -1.82 -11.23
C PRO A 332 4.08 -0.71 -10.52
N LEU A 333 2.77 -0.65 -10.78
CA LEU A 333 1.83 0.34 -10.24
C LEU A 333 1.76 0.32 -8.71
N ASN A 334 1.98 -0.84 -8.09
CA ASN A 334 1.94 -1.00 -6.65
C ASN A 334 3.21 -1.73 -6.19
N PRO A 335 4.33 -1.00 -6.12
CA PRO A 335 5.61 -1.63 -5.87
C PRO A 335 5.75 -1.86 -4.35
N ASN A 336 6.55 -2.85 -3.96
CA ASN A 336 6.66 -3.26 -2.56
C ASN A 336 7.77 -2.47 -1.83
N PRO A 337 7.54 -1.91 -0.63
CA PRO A 337 8.58 -1.17 0.10
C PRO A 337 9.73 -2.07 0.55
N TYR A 338 9.49 -3.34 0.83
CA TYR A 338 10.49 -4.29 1.36
C TYR A 338 11.40 -4.85 0.25
N VAL A 339 10.80 -5.28 -0.86
CA VAL A 339 11.53 -5.90 -1.98
C VAL A 339 12.20 -4.85 -2.87
N GLY A 340 11.67 -3.63 -2.88
CA GLY A 340 12.05 -2.60 -3.85
C GLY A 340 13.29 -1.77 -3.51
N ILE A 341 13.81 -1.78 -2.27
CA ILE A 341 14.87 -0.84 -1.81
C ILE A 341 16.07 -0.82 -2.77
N ILE A 342 16.61 -2.00 -3.07
CA ILE A 342 17.79 -2.15 -3.93
C ILE A 342 17.46 -1.69 -5.35
N THR A 343 16.27 -2.03 -5.85
CA THR A 343 15.78 -1.67 -7.18
C THR A 343 15.60 -0.16 -7.31
N TYR A 344 15.02 0.52 -6.33
CA TYR A 344 14.83 1.99 -6.36
C TYR A 344 16.15 2.73 -6.29
N LEU A 345 17.10 2.24 -5.49
CA LEU A 345 18.43 2.82 -5.37
C LEU A 345 19.22 2.66 -6.67
N ALA A 346 19.18 1.47 -7.27
CA ALA A 346 19.78 1.20 -8.58
C ALA A 346 19.16 2.07 -9.68
N ARG A 347 17.84 2.31 -9.62
CA ARG A 347 17.10 3.12 -10.59
C ARG A 347 17.12 4.64 -10.32
N ARG A 348 17.93 5.12 -9.36
CA ARG A 348 18.13 6.54 -8.99
C ARG A 348 16.87 7.31 -8.54
N HIS A 349 15.78 6.65 -8.16
CA HIS A 349 14.62 7.32 -7.54
C HIS A 349 14.87 7.56 -6.05
N LYS A 350 15.66 8.59 -5.74
CA LYS A 350 16.17 8.88 -4.38
C LYS A 350 15.07 9.04 -3.34
N LEU A 351 13.96 9.70 -3.68
CA LEU A 351 12.87 9.94 -2.74
C LEU A 351 12.11 8.66 -2.40
N LEU A 352 11.77 7.85 -3.39
CA LEU A 352 11.08 6.58 -3.15
C LEU A 352 11.96 5.60 -2.37
N ALA A 353 13.27 5.56 -2.66
CA ALA A 353 14.24 4.79 -1.89
C ALA A 353 14.30 5.26 -0.43
N LEU A 354 14.36 6.58 -0.18
CA LEU A 354 14.34 7.14 1.17
C LEU A 354 13.07 6.74 1.94
N VAL A 355 11.90 6.87 1.32
CA VAL A 355 10.62 6.50 1.96
C VAL A 355 10.54 5.00 2.21
N SER A 356 11.06 4.15 1.32
CA SER A 356 11.12 2.70 1.54
C SER A 356 12.01 2.34 2.74
N ILE A 357 13.17 2.98 2.89
CA ILE A 357 14.07 2.78 4.04
C ILE A 357 13.38 3.20 5.33
N VAL A 358 12.71 4.35 5.35
CA VAL A 358 11.97 4.82 6.53
C VAL A 358 10.79 3.89 6.86
N THR A 359 10.13 3.33 5.85
CA THR A 359 9.03 2.36 6.03
C THR A 359 9.53 1.05 6.64
N VAL A 360 10.70 0.58 6.24
CA VAL A 360 11.31 -0.61 6.88
C VAL A 360 11.78 -0.29 8.29
N LEU A 361 12.35 0.90 8.51
CA LEU A 361 12.79 1.34 9.84
C LEU A 361 11.61 1.49 10.82
N SER A 362 10.44 1.94 10.35
CA SER A 362 9.24 2.10 11.19
C SER A 362 8.67 0.79 11.70
N ASP A 363 8.88 -0.34 11.00
CA ASP A 363 8.42 -1.66 11.45
C ASP A 363 9.20 -2.21 12.65
N PHE A 364 10.40 -1.68 12.90
CA PHE A 364 11.21 -2.00 14.08
C PHE A 364 11.01 -1.00 15.23
N LEU A 365 10.30 0.12 14.99
CA LEU A 365 9.99 1.12 16.02
C LEU A 365 9.19 0.56 17.22
N PRO A 366 8.22 -0.38 17.05
CA PRO A 366 7.53 -1.00 18.18
C PRO A 366 8.47 -1.64 19.21
N ILE A 367 9.62 -2.16 18.77
CA ILE A 367 10.62 -2.78 19.66
C ILE A 367 11.22 -1.73 20.59
N MET A 368 11.55 -0.55 20.05
CA MET A 368 12.10 0.53 20.85
C MET A 368 11.04 1.12 21.76
N PHE A 369 9.83 1.33 21.23
CA PHE A 369 8.68 1.87 21.96
C PHE A 369 8.24 1.00 23.13
N ALA A 370 8.25 -0.33 22.99
CA ALA A 370 7.92 -1.25 24.07
C ALA A 370 8.86 -1.13 25.28
N ASN A 371 10.07 -0.60 25.08
CA ASN A 371 11.09 -0.41 26.11
C ASN A 371 11.19 1.05 26.61
N VAL A 372 10.36 1.96 26.09
CA VAL A 372 10.29 3.35 26.58
C VAL A 372 9.68 3.43 27.98
N PRO A 373 8.57 2.75 28.32
CA PRO A 373 8.06 2.80 29.69
C PRO A 373 9.01 2.12 30.67
N PHE A 374 9.51 2.87 31.65
CA PHE A 374 10.46 2.34 32.63
C PHE A 374 9.78 1.31 33.54
N SER A 375 10.51 0.23 33.81
CA SER A 375 10.12 -0.79 34.78
C SER A 375 11.36 -1.28 35.48
N ASN A 376 11.25 -1.63 36.76
CA ASN A 376 12.38 -2.09 37.57
C ASN A 376 13.08 -3.33 36.99
N ALA A 377 12.40 -4.09 36.12
CA ALA A 377 12.97 -5.25 35.43
C ALA A 377 13.86 -4.89 34.21
N ILE A 378 13.92 -3.61 33.84
CA ILE A 378 14.76 -3.06 32.77
C ILE A 378 15.96 -2.32 33.37
N THR A 379 17.14 -2.52 32.80
CA THR A 379 18.33 -1.74 33.13
C THR A 379 18.18 -0.31 32.63
N TRP A 380 18.54 0.68 33.47
CA TRP A 380 18.47 2.12 33.15
C TRP A 380 19.17 2.47 31.82
N GLU A 381 20.37 1.93 31.61
CA GLU A 381 21.13 2.09 30.36
C GLU A 381 20.34 1.70 29.10
N THR A 382 19.61 0.59 29.16
CA THR A 382 18.83 0.16 27.99
C THR A 382 17.62 1.07 27.76
N HIS A 383 16.96 1.48 28.83
CA HIS A 383 15.84 2.42 28.73
C HIS A 383 16.29 3.74 28.07
N GLU A 384 17.41 4.30 28.51
CA GLU A 384 17.98 5.54 27.98
C GLU A 384 18.33 5.42 26.49
N ILE A 385 19.03 4.34 26.09
CA ILE A 385 19.37 4.09 24.69
C ILE A 385 18.11 3.95 23.82
N CYS A 386 17.11 3.17 24.26
CA CYS A 386 15.86 2.97 23.49
C CYS A 386 15.05 4.26 23.34
N MET A 387 15.05 5.11 24.37
CA MET A 387 14.36 6.39 24.36
C MET A 387 15.03 7.38 23.40
N TRP A 388 16.34 7.60 23.51
CA TRP A 388 17.05 8.53 22.62
C TRP A 388 17.10 8.05 21.17
N THR A 389 17.26 6.75 20.93
CA THR A 389 17.17 6.19 19.57
C THR A 389 15.77 6.36 18.98
N SER A 390 14.73 6.18 19.78
CA SER A 390 13.34 6.43 19.36
C SER A 390 13.10 7.90 19.02
N VAL A 391 13.60 8.84 19.83
CA VAL A 391 13.57 10.29 19.55
C VAL A 391 14.33 10.61 18.26
N GLY A 392 15.50 10.02 18.06
CA GLY A 392 16.29 10.16 16.83
C GLY A 392 15.56 9.64 15.59
N VAL A 393 14.94 8.46 15.66
CA VAL A 393 14.19 7.89 14.54
C VAL A 393 12.93 8.71 14.24
N LEU A 394 12.19 9.15 15.26
CA LEU A 394 10.99 9.98 15.08
C LEU A 394 11.31 11.37 14.51
N SER A 395 12.39 12.01 14.98
CA SER A 395 12.82 13.30 14.43
C SER A 395 13.28 13.17 12.97
N PHE A 396 13.99 12.09 12.63
CA PHE A 396 14.32 11.77 11.23
C PHE A 396 13.05 11.55 10.38
N MET A 397 12.08 10.82 10.90
CA MET A 397 10.77 10.62 10.25
C MET A 397 10.04 11.94 9.97
N LEU A 398 10.01 12.86 10.95
CA LEU A 398 9.41 14.19 10.78
C LEU A 398 10.15 15.02 9.74
N ALA A 399 11.49 14.96 9.69
CA ALA A 399 12.28 15.64 8.67
C ALA A 399 11.96 15.13 7.25
N VAL A 400 11.78 13.81 7.09
CA VAL A 400 11.37 13.22 5.81
C VAL A 400 9.94 13.63 5.43
N LEU A 401 9.00 13.67 6.38
CA LEU A 401 7.63 14.15 6.12
C LEU A 401 7.61 15.63 5.73
N ALA A 402 8.43 16.47 6.39
CA ALA A 402 8.59 17.88 6.04
C ALA A 402 9.20 18.05 4.63
N LEU A 403 10.18 17.23 4.26
CA LEU A 403 10.74 17.21 2.90
C LEU A 403 9.67 16.84 1.86
N ILE A 404 8.87 15.81 2.13
CA ILE A 404 7.78 15.39 1.24
C ILE A 404 6.74 16.51 1.11
N ALA A 405 6.31 17.10 2.23
CA ALA A 405 5.36 18.21 2.24
C ALA A 405 5.90 19.43 1.47
N GLY A 406 7.18 19.77 1.64
CA GLY A 406 7.85 20.84 0.89
C GLY A 406 7.92 20.56 -0.61
N ILE A 407 8.19 19.32 -1.02
CA ILE A 407 8.18 18.92 -2.44
C ILE A 407 6.76 19.01 -3.01
N LEU A 408 5.75 18.54 -2.28
CA LEU A 408 4.34 18.64 -2.66
C LEU A 408 3.89 20.10 -2.78
N LEU A 409 4.28 20.96 -1.84
CA LEU A 409 3.90 22.38 -1.86
C LEU A 409 4.62 23.19 -2.93
N CYS A 410 5.92 22.97 -3.16
CA CYS A 410 6.70 23.79 -4.08
C CYS A 410 6.69 23.28 -5.53
N LYS A 411 6.61 21.97 -5.76
CA LYS A 411 6.84 21.39 -7.10
C LYS A 411 5.60 20.83 -7.78
N PHE A 412 4.55 20.46 -7.04
CA PHE A 412 3.29 19.98 -7.63
C PHE A 412 2.33 21.06 -8.15
N PRO A 413 2.28 22.31 -7.64
CA PRO A 413 1.33 23.30 -8.15
C PRO A 413 1.54 23.68 -9.62
N HIS A 414 2.76 23.51 -10.14
CA HIS A 414 3.15 23.98 -11.46
C HIS A 414 2.89 23.00 -12.61
N HIS A 415 2.54 21.74 -12.35
CA HIS A 415 2.26 20.75 -13.40
C HIS A 415 0.99 19.97 -13.05
N HIS A 416 -0.07 20.18 -13.82
CA HIS A 416 -1.36 19.54 -13.63
C HIS A 416 -1.34 18.12 -14.21
N LEU A 417 -1.03 17.12 -13.37
CA LEU A 417 -1.40 15.74 -13.68
C LEU A 417 -2.94 15.66 -13.63
N PRO A 418 -3.60 15.13 -14.68
CA PRO A 418 -5.06 15.03 -14.70
C PRO A 418 -5.57 13.87 -13.85
N PHE A 419 -4.78 13.29 -12.94
CA PHE A 419 -5.17 12.13 -12.12
C PHE A 419 -4.97 12.41 -10.65
N THR A 420 -5.91 11.91 -9.84
CA THR A 420 -5.68 11.77 -8.40
C THR A 420 -4.84 10.49 -8.13
N PRO A 421 -4.07 10.42 -7.04
CA PRO A 421 -3.29 9.22 -6.71
C PRO A 421 -4.15 7.98 -6.52
N THR A 422 -5.32 8.18 -5.91
CA THR A 422 -6.31 7.13 -5.67
C THR A 422 -6.92 6.65 -6.99
N ASP A 423 -7.15 7.57 -7.93
CA ASP A 423 -7.65 7.21 -9.25
C ASP A 423 -6.55 6.60 -10.13
N PHE A 424 -5.30 7.08 -10.08
CA PHE A 424 -4.19 6.54 -10.87
C PHE A 424 -3.83 5.10 -10.47
N ALA A 425 -4.09 4.73 -9.22
CA ALA A 425 -3.95 3.37 -8.75
C ALA A 425 -5.05 2.42 -9.28
N THR A 426 -6.09 2.93 -9.94
CA THR A 426 -7.09 2.11 -10.65
C THR A 426 -6.58 1.73 -12.04
N LEU A 427 -6.95 0.52 -12.48
CA LEU A 427 -6.64 0.03 -13.82
C LEU A 427 -7.28 0.92 -14.91
N ALA A 428 -8.45 1.49 -14.65
CA ALA A 428 -9.17 2.38 -15.54
C ALA A 428 -8.40 3.65 -15.88
N ALA A 429 -7.69 4.26 -14.91
CA ALA A 429 -6.89 5.45 -15.16
C ALA A 429 -5.68 5.17 -16.06
N VAL A 430 -5.04 4.01 -15.89
CA VAL A 430 -3.94 3.59 -16.77
C VAL A 430 -4.45 3.24 -18.16
N LEU A 431 -5.56 2.51 -18.26
CA LEU A 431 -6.22 2.25 -19.55
C LEU A 431 -6.56 3.56 -20.26
N TYR A 432 -7.07 4.56 -19.54
CA TYR A 432 -7.36 5.87 -20.09
C TYR A 432 -6.13 6.54 -20.72
N LEU A 433 -4.96 6.44 -20.09
CA LEU A 433 -3.71 6.96 -20.63
C LEU A 433 -3.25 6.20 -21.87
N VAL A 434 -3.25 4.88 -21.80
CA VAL A 434 -2.71 4.03 -22.87
C VAL A 434 -3.63 4.05 -24.09
N CYS A 435 -4.95 3.87 -23.90
CA CYS A 435 -5.92 3.81 -25.01
C CYS A 435 -5.96 5.10 -25.84
N ARG A 436 -5.50 6.23 -25.29
CA ARG A 436 -5.37 7.51 -26.02
C ARG A 436 -4.04 7.66 -26.76
N SER A 437 -3.03 6.84 -26.48
CA SER A 437 -1.73 6.86 -27.15
C SER A 437 -1.66 5.75 -28.20
N GLU A 438 -2.05 6.09 -29.44
CA GLU A 438 -2.01 5.16 -30.57
C GLU A 438 -0.59 4.66 -30.85
N ASP A 439 0.40 5.54 -30.78
CA ASP A 439 1.81 5.18 -30.99
C ASP A 439 2.31 4.15 -29.97
N CYS A 440 1.88 4.26 -28.71
CA CYS A 440 2.26 3.32 -27.66
C CYS A 440 1.62 1.94 -27.88
N LEU A 441 0.34 1.90 -28.26
CA LEU A 441 -0.35 0.65 -28.57
C LEU A 441 0.19 -0.02 -29.83
N ALA A 442 0.49 0.76 -30.88
CA ALA A 442 1.05 0.25 -32.13
C ALA A 442 2.41 -0.44 -31.90
N GLN A 443 3.21 0.06 -30.96
CA GLN A 443 4.44 -0.62 -30.55
C GLN A 443 4.15 -1.97 -29.88
N LEU A 444 3.01 -2.17 -29.22
CA LEU A 444 2.77 -3.40 -28.44
C LEU A 444 1.96 -4.46 -29.18
N GLN A 445 1.60 -4.19 -30.42
CA GLN A 445 0.90 -5.14 -31.27
C GLN A 445 1.69 -6.45 -31.37
N SER A 446 1.00 -7.60 -31.35
CA SER A 446 1.55 -8.96 -31.32
C SER A 446 2.32 -9.39 -30.05
N LEU A 447 2.48 -8.53 -29.04
CA LEU A 447 3.24 -8.83 -27.82
C LEU A 447 2.39 -9.22 -26.60
N SER A 448 1.06 -9.32 -26.75
CA SER A 448 0.13 -9.59 -25.64
C SER A 448 0.34 -10.94 -24.94
N VAL A 449 0.81 -11.95 -25.65
CA VAL A 449 1.09 -13.31 -25.12
C VAL A 449 2.59 -13.53 -24.86
N ALA A 450 3.44 -12.56 -25.22
CA ALA A 450 4.88 -12.68 -25.09
C ALA A 450 5.31 -12.68 -23.62
N ARG A 451 6.42 -13.38 -23.32
CA ARG A 451 7.01 -13.35 -21.98
C ARG A 451 7.60 -11.97 -21.71
N GLU A 452 7.57 -11.56 -20.45
CA GLU A 452 8.09 -10.25 -20.02
C GLU A 452 9.55 -10.01 -20.46
N ALA A 453 10.39 -11.05 -20.49
CA ALA A 453 11.78 -10.96 -20.94
C ALA A 453 11.91 -10.60 -22.43
N ASP A 454 11.00 -11.10 -23.27
CA ASP A 454 11.01 -10.87 -24.71
C ASP A 454 10.45 -9.49 -25.03
N ILE A 455 9.37 -9.08 -24.33
CA ILE A 455 8.84 -7.71 -24.37
C ILE A 455 9.94 -6.71 -23.98
N LYS A 456 10.66 -6.96 -22.89
CA LYS A 456 11.78 -6.11 -22.45
C LYS A 456 12.88 -5.99 -23.49
N LYS A 457 13.28 -7.09 -24.13
CA LYS A 457 14.31 -7.08 -25.18
C LYS A 457 13.87 -6.26 -26.38
N TRP A 458 12.62 -6.46 -26.82
CA TRP A 458 12.07 -5.78 -27.97
C TRP A 458 11.97 -4.27 -27.76
N ILE A 459 11.46 -3.82 -26.61
CA ILE A 459 11.36 -2.38 -26.32
C ILE A 459 12.72 -1.75 -26.03
N LYS A 460 13.67 -2.51 -25.46
CA LYS A 460 15.05 -2.04 -25.33
C LYS A 460 15.72 -1.81 -26.67
N ALA A 461 15.35 -2.58 -27.70
CA ALA A 461 15.84 -2.36 -29.06
C ALA A 461 15.25 -1.09 -29.72
N LEU A 462 14.06 -0.66 -29.30
CA LEU A 462 13.40 0.56 -29.81
C LEU A 462 14.01 1.88 -29.28
N ASP A 463 14.81 1.85 -28.20
CA ASP A 463 15.42 3.01 -27.50
C ASP A 463 14.46 4.22 -27.32
N SER A 464 13.17 3.94 -27.16
CA SER A 464 12.13 4.96 -27.10
C SER A 464 12.05 5.60 -25.72
N ARG A 465 11.66 6.88 -25.69
CA ARG A 465 11.40 7.64 -24.47
C ARG A 465 9.92 7.96 -24.35
N TYR A 466 9.39 7.81 -23.15
CA TYR A 466 7.96 7.94 -22.90
C TYR A 466 7.70 9.12 -21.96
N SER A 467 6.66 9.90 -22.27
CA SER A 467 6.20 11.02 -21.45
C SER A 467 4.68 11.08 -21.44
N ILE A 468 4.10 11.47 -20.31
CA ILE A 468 2.67 11.76 -20.22
C ILE A 468 2.46 13.21 -20.61
N ILE A 469 1.75 13.43 -21.71
CA ILE A 469 1.45 14.77 -22.23
C ILE A 469 0.03 15.15 -21.78
N SER A 470 -0.12 16.32 -21.16
CA SER A 470 -1.43 16.89 -20.87
C SER A 470 -2.05 17.43 -22.16
N ILE A 471 -3.34 17.19 -22.37
CA ILE A 471 -4.08 17.67 -23.56
C ILE A 471 -4.35 19.18 -23.47
N MET A 472 -4.16 19.80 -22.30
CA MET A 472 -4.05 21.25 -22.19
C MET A 472 -2.59 21.62 -22.45
N GLY A 473 -2.36 22.22 -23.63
CA GLY A 473 -1.06 22.56 -24.18
C GLY A 473 -0.16 23.42 -23.31
#